data_AF-A0AAV3AHM7-F1
#
_entry.id   AF-A0AAV3AHM7-F1
#
_cell.length_a   1.000
_cell.length_b   1.000
_cell.length_c   1.000
_cell.angle_alpha   90.00
_cell.angle_beta   90.00
_cell.angle_gamma   90.00
#
_symmetry.space_group_name_H-M   'P 1'
#
loop_
_entity.id
_entity.type
_entity.pdbx_description
1 polymer ?
#
loop_
_entity_poly.entity_id
_entity_poly.type
_entity_poly.pdbx_seq_one_letter_code
_entity_poly.pdbx_strand_id
1 'polypeptide(L)'
;MAAYTSILLLAALCIGTAYSLQCYTCLGESSNNNCKTPTNCSSGYNYCQTDVSTASAVGITVTSITKQCALSCTATNTNIYVGSVSTSCCSTDLCNTSGANSIKSSFSAIFLLLGTIVMLISGSLL
;
A
#
# COMPACT_ATOMS: atom_id res chain seq x y z
N MET A 1 27.13 -30.77 7.26
CA MET A 1 25.95 -30.93 8.16
C MET A 1 25.56 -29.62 8.85
N ALA A 2 26.50 -28.78 9.30
CA ALA A 2 26.21 -27.50 9.94
C ALA A 2 25.65 -26.39 9.01
N ALA A 3 25.92 -26.46 7.71
CA ALA A 3 25.43 -25.44 6.76
C ALA A 3 23.91 -25.53 6.50
N TYR A 4 23.36 -26.76 6.50
CA TYR A 4 21.95 -27.00 6.21
C TYR A 4 21.05 -26.53 7.35
N THR A 5 21.52 -26.70 8.59
CA THR A 5 20.83 -26.21 9.79
C THR A 5 20.74 -24.68 9.83
N SER A 6 21.76 -23.98 9.35
CA SER A 6 21.78 -22.52 9.28
C SER A 6 20.79 -21.97 8.24
N ILE A 7 20.64 -22.65 7.11
CA ILE A 7 19.70 -22.29 6.04
C ILE A 7 18.25 -22.50 6.51
N LEU A 8 17.97 -23.63 7.19
CA LEU A 8 16.67 -23.92 7.78
C LEU A 8 16.25 -22.89 8.84
N LEU A 9 17.21 -22.41 9.65
CA LEU A 9 16.95 -21.43 10.70
C LEU A 9 16.62 -20.03 10.14
N LEU A 10 17.30 -19.61 9.06
CA LEU A 10 16.99 -18.37 8.34
C LEU A 10 15.60 -18.44 7.67
N ALA A 11 15.28 -19.58 7.05
CA ALA A 11 13.97 -19.79 6.44
C ALA A 11 12.84 -19.75 7.47
N ALA A 12 13.04 -20.33 8.67
CA ALA A 12 12.06 -20.30 9.75
C ALA A 12 11.83 -18.88 10.32
N LEU A 13 12.87 -18.05 10.38
CA LEU A 13 12.75 -16.67 10.89
C LEU A 13 11.96 -15.76 9.93
N CYS A 14 11.97 -16.05 8.63
CA CYS A 14 11.17 -15.32 7.63
C CYS A 14 9.66 -15.61 7.69
N ILE A 15 9.21 -16.61 8.44
CA ILE A 15 7.78 -16.99 8.54
C ILE A 15 7.05 -16.13 9.60
N GLY A 16 7.79 -15.43 10.47
CA GLY A 16 7.24 -14.79 11.68
C GLY A 16 6.97 -13.29 11.60
N THR A 17 7.34 -12.60 10.52
CA THR A 17 7.05 -11.16 10.40
C THR A 17 5.63 -10.99 9.86
N ALA A 18 4.67 -10.80 10.77
CA ALA A 18 3.37 -10.25 10.40
C ALA A 18 3.59 -8.83 9.89
N TYR A 19 3.86 -8.69 8.59
CA TYR A 19 3.99 -7.40 7.94
C TYR A 19 2.61 -6.74 7.99
N SER A 20 2.49 -5.71 8.84
CA SER A 20 1.30 -4.87 8.90
C SER A 20 1.39 -3.86 7.77
N LEU A 21 0.37 -3.84 6.90
CA LEU A 21 0.25 -2.86 5.84
C LEU A 21 0.21 -1.45 6.44
N GLN A 22 0.99 -0.52 5.89
CA GLN A 22 0.91 0.88 6.26
C GLN A 22 0.10 1.65 5.21
N CYS A 23 -0.84 2.48 5.63
CA CYS A 23 -1.66 3.32 4.75
C CYS A 23 -1.62 4.77 5.21
N TYR A 24 -1.93 5.70 4.30
CA TYR A 24 -2.32 7.05 4.73
C TYR A 24 -3.76 7.03 5.26
N THR A 25 -4.03 7.78 6.33
CA THR A 25 -5.36 7.94 6.91
C THR A 25 -5.70 9.42 7.12
N CYS A 26 -6.99 9.76 7.00
CA CYS A 26 -7.54 11.06 7.33
C CYS A 26 -9.08 10.98 7.27
N LEU A 27 -9.77 11.99 7.81
CA LEU A 27 -11.23 12.08 7.77
C LEU A 27 -11.65 13.45 7.21
N GLY A 28 -12.32 13.46 6.05
CA GLY A 28 -13.00 14.65 5.54
C GLY A 28 -12.11 15.85 5.21
N GLU A 29 -10.88 15.60 4.77
CA GLU A 29 -9.94 16.67 4.39
C GLU A 29 -10.25 17.24 3.00
N SER A 30 -10.07 18.55 2.85
CA SER A 30 -10.31 19.24 1.57
C SER A 30 -9.15 19.09 0.57
N SER A 31 -7.98 18.67 1.04
CA SER A 31 -6.78 18.53 0.22
C SER A 31 -6.01 17.23 0.52
N ASN A 32 -5.41 16.66 -0.53
CA ASN A 32 -4.60 15.46 -0.36
C ASN A 32 -3.31 15.72 0.45
N ASN A 33 -2.81 16.97 0.51
CA ASN A 33 -1.62 17.27 1.30
C ASN A 33 -1.88 17.16 2.80
N ASN A 34 -3.08 17.52 3.26
CA ASN A 34 -3.49 17.37 4.65
C ASN A 34 -3.91 15.92 4.96
N CYS A 35 -4.24 15.14 3.93
CA CYS A 35 -4.70 13.77 4.04
C CYS A 35 -3.57 12.74 3.83
N LYS A 36 -2.47 12.86 4.59
CA LYS A 36 -1.27 12.01 4.48
C LYS A 36 -0.72 11.53 5.82
N THR A 37 -1.57 11.26 6.81
CA THR A 37 -1.11 10.69 8.08
C THR A 37 -0.75 9.22 7.91
N PRO A 38 0.53 8.81 8.00
CA PRO A 38 0.89 7.39 7.90
C PRO A 38 0.36 6.63 9.11
N THR A 39 -0.21 5.45 8.89
CA THR A 39 -0.83 4.62 9.93
C THR A 39 -0.57 3.15 9.65
N ASN A 40 -0.09 2.41 10.64
CA ASN A 40 0.01 0.96 10.56
C ASN A 40 -1.38 0.35 10.73
N CYS A 41 -1.81 -0.46 9.76
CA CYS A 41 -3.11 -1.11 9.79
C CYS A 41 -3.12 -2.29 10.76
N SER A 42 -4.28 -2.55 11.36
CA SER A 42 -4.45 -3.75 12.19
C SER A 42 -4.33 -5.04 11.35
N SER A 43 -4.08 -6.17 12.00
CA SER A 43 -4.03 -7.47 11.31
C SER A 43 -5.33 -7.73 10.53
N GLY A 44 -5.20 -8.26 9.32
CA GLY A 44 -6.33 -8.54 8.42
C GLY A 44 -6.79 -7.35 7.57
N TYR A 45 -6.36 -6.12 7.87
CA TYR A 45 -6.65 -4.95 7.03
C TYR A 45 -5.63 -4.88 5.89
N ASN A 46 -5.97 -5.53 4.78
CA ASN A 46 -5.06 -5.74 3.65
C ASN A 46 -5.19 -4.69 2.54
N TYR A 47 -5.99 -3.65 2.74
CA TYR A 47 -6.22 -2.61 1.74
C TYR A 47 -6.14 -1.21 2.33
N CYS A 48 -5.55 -0.29 1.57
CA CYS A 48 -5.70 1.14 1.75
C CYS A 48 -6.87 1.61 0.88
N GLN A 49 -7.91 2.14 1.52
CA GLN A 49 -9.07 2.73 0.87
C GLN A 49 -8.94 4.25 0.84
N THR A 50 -9.35 4.86 -0.27
CA THR A 50 -9.52 6.32 -0.41
C THR A 50 -10.90 6.60 -0.95
N ASP A 51 -11.68 7.38 -0.21
CA ASP A 51 -12.97 7.89 -0.63
C ASP A 51 -12.85 9.37 -0.91
N VAL A 52 -13.26 9.80 -2.09
CA VAL A 52 -13.32 11.20 -2.50
C VAL A 52 -14.76 11.51 -2.87
N SER A 53 -15.34 12.51 -2.21
CA SER A 53 -16.66 13.01 -2.52
C SER A 53 -16.55 14.47 -2.92
N THR A 54 -17.14 14.83 -4.05
CA THR A 54 -17.28 16.21 -4.50
C THR A 54 -18.76 16.58 -4.55
N ALA A 55 -19.07 17.81 -4.17
CA ALA A 55 -20.40 18.38 -4.27
C ALA A 55 -20.30 19.78 -4.89
N SER A 56 -21.17 20.07 -5.84
CA SER A 56 -21.19 21.33 -6.58
C SER A 56 -22.58 21.96 -6.51
N ALA A 57 -22.66 23.21 -6.06
CA ALA A 57 -23.89 23.99 -5.99
C ALA A 57 -23.59 25.48 -6.24
N VAL A 58 -24.38 26.12 -7.12
CA VAL A 58 -24.30 27.57 -7.40
C VAL A 58 -22.85 28.03 -7.74
N GLY A 59 -22.12 27.23 -8.51
CA GLY A 59 -20.73 27.54 -8.91
C GLY A 59 -19.66 27.30 -7.84
N ILE A 60 -20.03 26.81 -6.66
CA ILE A 60 -19.11 26.40 -5.60
C ILE A 60 -18.94 24.88 -5.65
N THR A 61 -17.70 24.41 -5.63
CA THR A 61 -17.38 22.98 -5.51
C THR A 61 -16.63 22.71 -4.22
N VAL A 62 -17.12 21.77 -3.43
CA VAL A 62 -16.49 21.27 -2.20
C VAL A 62 -16.00 19.85 -2.46
N THR A 63 -14.79 19.55 -2.01
CA THR A 63 -14.21 18.20 -2.05
C THR A 63 -13.94 17.73 -0.63
N SER A 64 -14.21 16.46 -0.37
CA SER A 64 -13.94 15.78 0.90
C SER A 64 -13.21 14.48 0.61
N ILE A 65 -12.08 14.29 1.27
CA ILE A 65 -11.20 13.13 1.11
C ILE A 65 -11.13 12.40 2.45
N THR A 66 -11.37 11.10 2.42
CA THR A 66 -11.20 10.19 3.55
C THR A 66 -10.28 9.07 3.12
N LYS A 67 -9.30 8.73 3.97
CA LYS A 67 -8.39 7.61 3.74
C LYS A 67 -8.38 6.72 4.97
N GLN A 68 -8.38 5.41 4.75
CA GLN A 68 -8.52 4.44 5.84
C GLN A 68 -7.95 3.08 5.45
N CYS A 69 -7.59 2.29 6.46
CA CYS A 69 -7.34 0.86 6.30
C CYS A 69 -8.69 0.14 6.13
N ALA A 70 -8.76 -0.87 5.26
CA ALA A 70 -9.94 -1.69 5.05
C ALA A 70 -9.62 -3.19 5.02
N LEU A 71 -10.54 -4.00 5.55
CA LEU A 71 -10.52 -5.47 5.46
C LEU A 71 -10.80 -5.94 4.02
N SER A 72 -11.71 -5.26 3.35
CA SER A 72 -12.11 -5.47 1.96
C SER A 72 -12.39 -4.11 1.32
N CYS A 73 -12.05 -3.93 0.06
CA CYS A 73 -12.24 -2.66 -0.63
C CYS A 73 -12.72 -2.90 -2.07
N THR A 74 -13.78 -2.21 -2.48
CA THR A 74 -14.32 -2.25 -3.85
C THR A 74 -14.19 -0.87 -4.47
N ALA A 75 -13.43 -0.77 -5.55
CA ALA A 75 -13.28 0.49 -6.27
C ALA A 75 -14.61 0.84 -6.97
N THR A 76 -15.07 2.07 -6.77
CA THR A 76 -16.30 2.57 -7.35
C THR A 76 -16.10 4.01 -7.82
N ASN A 77 -16.84 4.41 -8.85
CA ASN A 77 -16.88 5.80 -9.30
C ASN A 77 -18.30 6.09 -9.74
N THR A 78 -18.92 7.05 -9.08
CA THR A 78 -20.30 7.46 -9.34
C THR A 78 -20.32 8.96 -9.52
N ASN A 79 -20.91 9.40 -10.62
CA ASN A 79 -21.09 10.82 -10.92
C ASN A 79 -22.59 11.10 -10.85
N ILE A 80 -22.96 12.13 -10.11
CA ILE A 80 -24.32 12.63 -9.99
C ILE A 80 -24.37 14.07 -10.50
N TYR A 81 -25.54 14.57 -10.85
CA TYR A 81 -25.67 15.92 -11.45
C TYR A 81 -25.04 17.03 -10.57
N VAL A 82 -25.04 16.84 -9.26
CA VAL A 82 -24.55 17.80 -8.26
C VAL A 82 -23.22 17.41 -7.61
N GLY A 83 -22.48 16.44 -8.15
CA GLY A 83 -21.24 15.97 -7.52
C GLY A 83 -20.72 14.61 -7.99
N SER A 84 -19.72 14.07 -7.31
CA SER A 84 -19.20 12.73 -7.58
C SER A 84 -18.73 12.05 -6.31
N VAL A 85 -18.79 10.73 -6.28
CA VAL A 85 -18.22 9.90 -5.21
C VAL A 85 -17.35 8.84 -5.86
N SER A 86 -16.09 8.75 -5.43
CA SER A 86 -15.15 7.77 -5.92
C SER A 86 -14.41 7.09 -4.79
N THR A 87 -14.35 5.76 -4.85
CA THR A 87 -13.57 4.91 -3.96
C THR A 87 -12.43 4.27 -4.74
N SER A 88 -11.20 4.38 -4.22
CA SER A 88 -10.00 3.73 -4.77
C SER A 88 -9.38 2.80 -3.73
N CYS A 89 -8.82 1.69 -4.20
CA CYS A 89 -8.28 0.62 -3.38
C CYS A 89 -6.86 0.25 -3.84
N CYS A 90 -5.97 -0.04 -2.90
CA CYS A 90 -4.65 -0.60 -3.18
C CYS A 90 -4.14 -1.39 -1.96
N SER A 91 -3.10 -2.22 -2.09
CA SER A 91 -2.70 -3.20 -1.06
C SER A 91 -1.18 -3.21 -0.79
N THR A 92 -0.50 -2.08 -1.00
CA THR A 92 0.95 -1.93 -0.72
C THR A 92 1.20 -0.73 0.19
N ASP A 93 2.34 -0.71 0.88
CA ASP A 93 2.60 0.33 1.86
C ASP A 93 2.55 1.74 1.25
N LEU A 94 1.74 2.59 1.89
CA LEU A 94 1.51 3.99 1.56
C LEU A 94 1.04 4.20 0.10
N CYS A 95 0.41 3.19 -0.50
CA CYS A 95 -0.01 3.19 -1.90
C CYS A 95 -1.09 4.22 -2.21
N ASN A 96 -1.89 4.60 -1.21
CA ASN A 96 -3.00 5.54 -1.36
C ASN A 96 -2.56 7.01 -1.33
N THR A 97 -1.37 7.33 -1.87
CA THR A 97 -0.94 8.71 -2.10
C THR A 97 -1.64 9.26 -3.35
N SER A 98 -2.65 10.10 -3.19
CA SER A 98 -3.39 10.66 -4.34
C SER A 98 -2.71 11.95 -4.82
N GLY A 99 -1.55 11.83 -5.45
CA GLY A 99 -0.89 12.89 -6.20
C GLY A 99 -0.50 12.36 -7.56
N ALA A 100 -0.73 13.13 -8.63
CA ALA A 100 -0.27 12.78 -9.96
C ALA A 100 1.18 12.26 -9.89
N ASN A 101 1.38 11.07 -10.44
CA ASN A 101 2.65 10.38 -10.60
C ASN A 101 3.28 9.83 -9.30
N SER A 102 3.07 8.53 -9.07
CA SER A 102 4.06 7.70 -8.40
C SER A 102 4.02 6.31 -9.02
N ILE A 103 4.63 6.17 -10.21
CA ILE A 103 5.14 4.87 -10.65
C ILE A 103 6.27 4.54 -9.67
N LYS A 104 5.93 3.98 -8.51
CA LYS A 104 6.92 3.46 -7.57
C LYS A 104 7.26 2.07 -8.08
N SER A 105 8.16 2.06 -9.07
CA SER A 105 8.74 0.86 -9.65
C SER A 105 9.18 -0.09 -8.54
N SER A 106 8.67 -1.32 -8.57
CA SER A 106 8.96 -2.35 -7.60
C SER A 106 10.39 -2.86 -7.80
N PHE A 107 11.38 -2.08 -7.37
CA PHE A 107 12.80 -2.46 -7.42
C PHE A 107 13.17 -3.54 -6.39
N SER A 108 12.27 -3.88 -5.47
CA SER A 108 12.56 -4.82 -4.38
C SER A 108 12.65 -6.29 -4.84
N ALA A 109 11.93 -6.68 -5.90
CA ALA A 109 11.96 -8.06 -6.40
C ALA A 109 13.26 -8.44 -7.13
N ILE A 110 14.00 -7.46 -7.66
CA ILE A 110 15.25 -7.72 -8.40
C ILE A 110 16.43 -8.04 -7.48
N PHE A 111 16.50 -7.45 -6.28
CA PHE A 111 17.61 -7.69 -5.37
C PHE A 111 17.62 -9.10 -4.76
N LEU A 112 16.45 -9.71 -4.56
CA LEU A 112 16.34 -11.06 -4.01
C LEU A 112 16.80 -12.13 -5.00
N LEU A 113 16.54 -11.95 -6.30
CA LEU A 113 16.96 -12.89 -7.34
C LEU A 113 18.49 -12.88 -7.53
N LEU A 114 19.12 -11.70 -7.54
CA LEU A 114 20.58 -11.60 -7.69
C LEU A 114 21.35 -12.18 -6.49
N GLY A 115 20.86 -11.97 -5.27
CA GLY A 115 21.49 -12.51 -4.06
C GLY A 115 21.54 -14.04 -4.05
N THR A 116 20.48 -14.70 -4.50
CA THR A 116 20.44 -16.18 -4.58
C THR A 116 21.39 -16.75 -5.63
N ILE A 117 21.52 -16.10 -6.78
CA ILE A 117 22.41 -16.56 -7.86
C ILE A 117 23.87 -16.47 -7.41
N VAL A 118 24.30 -15.33 -6.85
CA VAL A 118 25.69 -15.10 -6.39
C VAL A 118 26.14 -16.11 -5.32
N MET A 119 25.23 -16.53 -4.43
CA MET A 119 25.50 -17.52 -3.38
C MET A 119 25.65 -18.95 -3.95
N LEU A 120 24.91 -19.28 -5.03
CA LEU A 120 24.99 -20.59 -5.69
C LEU A 120 26.28 -20.75 -6.50
N ILE A 121 26.74 -19.70 -7.20
CA ILE A 121 28.00 -19.74 -7.96
C ILE A 121 29.23 -19.78 -7.06
N SER A 122 29.20 -19.10 -5.91
CA SER A 122 30.32 -19.11 -4.95
C SER A 122 30.42 -20.42 -4.16
N GLY A 123 29.30 -21.09 -3.88
CA GLY A 123 29.29 -22.43 -3.27
C GLY A 123 29.66 -23.58 -4.23
N SER A 124 29.67 -23.34 -5.54
CA SER A 124 30.05 -24.34 -6.56
C SER A 124 31.55 -24.31 -6.90
N LEU A 125 32.30 -23.33 -6.37
CA LEU A 125 33.73 -23.11 -6.64
C LEU A 125 34.62 -23.37 -5.41
N LEU A 126 34.07 -23.90 -4.31
CA LEU A 126 34.80 -24.32 -3.11
C LEU A 126 34.70 -25.83 -2.90
#